data_AF-A0A9D7DUG8-F1
#
_entry.id   AF-A0A9D7DUG8-F1
#
_cell.length_a   1.000
_cell.length_b   1.000
_cell.length_c   1.000
_cell.angle_alpha   90.00
_cell.angle_beta   90.00
_cell.angle_gamma   90.00
#
_symmetry.space_group_name_H-M   'P 1'
#
loop_
_entity.id
_entity.type
_entity.pdbx_description
1 polymer ?
#
loop_
_entity_poly.entity_id
_entity_poly.type
_entity_poly.pdbx_seq_one_letter_code
_entity_poly.pdbx_strand_id
1 'polypeptide(L)'
;MESCPNCGQAVAASDTYCHNCGAKVGGRHRPNGITILAVMMIILGSLGLLGSFLDVPTTLLGMILTGTPAALIGLLESGVVVYCGIGFLRMSDLARKAMIGLMIYRIINGLLIIPRLDEYRALADPSTNRIDSPMANTIGHFTGIIISGLMIAFLHSIREKFADKPKPISE
;
A
#
# COMPACT_ATOMS: atom_id res chain seq x y z
N MET A 1 -4.11 25.66 -21.45
CA MET A 1 -2.67 25.75 -21.76
C MET A 1 -1.92 25.74 -20.44
N GLU A 2 -0.99 24.81 -20.24
CA GLU A 2 -0.11 24.84 -19.07
C GLU A 2 1.15 25.65 -19.44
N SER A 3 1.71 26.41 -18.51
CA SER A 3 2.92 27.20 -18.73
C SER A 3 4.14 26.43 -18.22
N CYS A 4 5.26 26.49 -18.95
CA CYS A 4 6.49 25.81 -18.56
C CYS A 4 7.00 26.39 -17.24
N PRO A 5 7.22 25.58 -16.20
CA PRO A 5 7.66 26.08 -14.89
C PRO A 5 9.09 26.66 -14.91
N ASN A 6 9.88 26.38 -15.96
CA ASN A 6 11.26 26.85 -16.07
C ASN A 6 11.39 28.19 -16.80
N CYS A 7 10.56 28.43 -17.83
CA CYS A 7 10.68 29.63 -18.68
C CYS A 7 9.38 30.41 -18.89
N GLY A 8 8.24 29.95 -18.38
CA GLY A 8 6.95 30.62 -18.52
C GLY A 8 6.30 30.49 -19.91
N GLN A 9 6.95 29.86 -20.90
CA GLN A 9 6.38 29.66 -22.23
C GLN A 9 5.10 28.80 -22.13
N ALA A 10 4.08 29.15 -22.91
CA ALA A 10 2.93 28.26 -23.10
C ALA A 10 3.38 26.92 -23.70
N VAL A 11 2.90 25.82 -23.13
CA VAL A 11 3.19 24.46 -23.60
C VAL A 11 1.89 23.72 -23.86
N ALA A 12 1.85 22.90 -24.90
CA ALA A 12 0.71 22.03 -25.12
C ALA A 12 0.70 20.91 -24.06
N ALA A 13 -0.49 20.46 -23.66
CA ALA A 13 -0.64 19.38 -22.68
C ALA A 13 -0.03 18.04 -23.15
N SER A 14 0.21 17.89 -24.46
CA SER A 14 0.86 16.75 -25.10
C SER A 14 2.39 16.85 -25.14
N ASP A 15 2.98 18.02 -24.92
CA ASP A 15 4.41 18.23 -25.11
C ASP A 15 5.21 17.59 -23.98
N THR A 16 6.11 16.68 -24.34
CA THR A 16 7.00 16.02 -23.36
C THR A 16 8.13 16.93 -22.91
N TYR A 17 8.54 17.87 -23.77
CA TYR A 17 9.61 18.83 -23.54
C TYR A 17 9.18 20.22 -24.04
N CYS A 18 9.63 21.26 -23.35
CA CYS A 18 9.34 22.63 -23.71
C CYS A 18 10.18 23.00 -24.93
N HIS A 19 9.53 23.41 -26.02
CA HIS A 19 10.22 23.80 -27.25
C HIS A 19 11.12 25.04 -27.09
N ASN A 20 10.91 25.86 -26.05
CA ASN A 20 11.73 27.05 -25.81
C ASN A 20 13.00 26.74 -24.99
N CYS A 21 12.87 26.07 -23.84
CA CYS A 21 14.00 25.86 -22.92
C CYS A 21 14.49 24.42 -22.81
N GLY A 22 13.85 23.46 -23.48
CA GLY A 22 14.18 22.03 -23.40
C GLY A 22 13.77 21.33 -22.11
N ALA A 23 13.18 22.05 -21.13
CA ALA A 23 12.74 21.44 -19.87
C ALA A 23 11.62 20.42 -20.09
N LYS A 24 11.67 19.28 -19.41
CA LYS A 24 10.64 18.24 -19.49
C LYS A 24 9.34 18.72 -18.85
N VAL A 25 8.24 18.71 -19.61
CA VAL A 25 6.94 19.32 -19.25
C VAL A 25 5.76 18.34 -19.37
N GLY A 26 5.93 17.21 -20.05
CA GLY A 26 4.85 16.21 -20.25
C GLY A 26 5.04 14.90 -19.48
N GLY A 27 5.84 14.90 -18.42
CA GLY A 27 5.83 13.80 -17.47
C GLY A 27 4.63 13.95 -16.54
N ARG A 28 3.76 12.93 -16.41
CA ARG A 28 2.80 12.88 -15.29
C ARG A 28 3.62 13.11 -14.02
N HIS A 29 3.48 14.27 -13.39
CA HIS A 29 4.22 14.58 -12.17
C HIS A 29 3.75 13.57 -11.11
N ARG A 30 4.58 12.57 -10.82
CA ARG A 30 4.32 11.67 -9.72
C ARG A 30 4.61 12.47 -8.45
N PRO A 31 3.62 12.72 -7.58
CA PRO A 31 3.89 13.38 -6.32
C PRO A 31 4.87 12.51 -5.52
N ASN A 32 5.89 13.14 -4.94
CA ASN A 32 6.96 12.45 -4.21
C ASN A 32 6.41 11.46 -3.15
N GLY A 33 5.27 11.79 -2.54
CA GLY A 33 4.60 10.92 -1.57
C GLY A 33 4.19 9.56 -2.15
N ILE A 34 3.71 9.48 -3.40
CA ILE A 34 3.40 8.18 -4.04
C ILE A 34 4.68 7.39 -4.29
N THR A 35 5.77 8.05 -4.67
CA THR A 35 7.07 7.37 -4.89
C THR A 35 7.60 6.77 -3.60
N ILE A 36 7.62 7.56 -2.51
CA ILE A 36 8.08 7.10 -1.19
C ILE A 36 7.22 5.92 -0.72
N LEU A 37 5.89 6.07 -0.80
CA LEU A 37 4.95 5.03 -0.43
C LEU A 37 5.19 3.73 -1.20
N ALA A 38 5.35 3.83 -2.52
CA ALA A 38 5.58 2.68 -3.38
C ALA A 38 6.90 1.97 -3.06
N VAL A 39 7.97 2.71 -2.79
CA VAL A 39 9.27 2.16 -2.38
C VAL A 39 9.15 1.46 -1.03
N MET A 40 8.48 2.07 -0.05
CA MET A 40 8.23 1.43 1.25
C MET A 40 7.44 0.14 1.09
N MET A 41 6.40 0.12 0.24
CA MET A 41 5.63 -1.10 -0.03
C MET A 41 6.50 -2.20 -0.65
N ILE A 42 7.40 -1.86 -1.58
CA ILE A 42 8.31 -2.85 -2.18
C ILE A 42 9.25 -3.42 -1.12
N ILE A 43 9.84 -2.57 -0.27
CA ILE A 43 10.76 -3.01 0.78
C ILE A 43 10.01 -3.89 1.80
N LEU A 44 8.89 -3.42 2.34
CA LEU A 44 8.11 -4.13 3.35
C LEU A 44 7.51 -5.43 2.79
N GLY A 45 7.00 -5.42 1.56
CA GLY A 45 6.52 -6.63 0.89
C GLY A 45 7.65 -7.63 0.63
N SER A 46 8.86 -7.17 0.29
CA SER A 46 10.02 -8.05 0.12
C SER A 46 10.47 -8.67 1.44
N LEU A 47 10.45 -7.91 2.53
CA LEU A 47 10.71 -8.44 3.88
C LEU A 47 9.62 -9.44 4.31
N GLY A 48 8.34 -9.17 3.99
CA GLY A 48 7.24 -10.09 4.24
C GLY A 48 7.36 -11.41 3.45
N LEU A 49 7.83 -11.35 2.21
CA LEU A 49 8.13 -12.56 1.42
C LEU A 49 9.19 -13.42 2.11
N LEU A 50 10.26 -12.81 2.64
CA LEU A 50 11.28 -13.53 3.42
C LEU A 50 10.70 -14.08 4.73
N GLY A 51 9.90 -13.28 5.43
CA GLY A 51 9.26 -13.66 6.71
C GLY A 51 8.26 -14.80 6.56
N SER A 52 7.66 -14.98 5.38
CA SER A 52 6.72 -16.07 5.11
C SER A 52 7.36 -17.46 5.17
N PHE A 53 8.70 -17.54 5.13
CA PHE A 53 9.46 -18.78 5.31
C PHE A 53 9.86 -19.05 6.77
N LEU A 54 9.61 -18.11 7.69
CA LEU A 54 9.97 -18.23 9.10
C LEU A 54 8.85 -18.84 9.97
N ASP A 55 7.88 -19.50 9.35
CA ASP A 55 6.76 -20.19 9.99
C ASP A 55 5.97 -19.30 10.97
N VAL A 56 5.83 -18.02 10.61
CA VAL A 56 5.10 -17.02 11.40
C VAL A 56 3.59 -17.30 11.24
N PRO A 57 2.82 -17.39 12.35
CA PRO A 57 1.38 -17.55 12.27
C PRO A 57 0.75 -16.36 11.54
N THR A 58 -0.21 -16.64 10.66
CA THR A 58 -0.96 -15.61 9.93
C THR A 58 -2.44 -15.68 10.28
N THR A 59 -3.17 -14.61 10.02
CA THR A 59 -4.61 -14.57 10.26
C THR A 59 -5.36 -14.41 8.95
N LEU A 60 -6.37 -15.26 8.72
CA LEU A 60 -7.25 -15.18 7.58
C LEU A 60 -8.70 -15.18 8.07
N LEU A 61 -9.39 -14.05 7.89
CA LEU A 61 -10.78 -13.86 8.32
C LEU A 61 -10.99 -14.21 9.80
N GLY A 62 -10.06 -13.79 10.66
CA GLY A 62 -10.10 -14.06 12.10
C GLY A 62 -9.74 -15.50 12.52
N MET A 63 -9.36 -16.36 11.58
CA MET A 63 -8.79 -17.67 11.87
C MET A 63 -7.26 -17.58 11.92
N ILE A 64 -6.67 -18.22 12.93
CA ILE A 64 -5.22 -18.40 13.01
C ILE A 64 -4.83 -19.55 12.12
N LEU A 65 -3.86 -19.32 11.25
CA LEU A 65 -3.25 -20.34 10.43
C LEU A 65 -1.78 -20.47 10.84
N THR A 66 -1.28 -21.70 10.78
CA THR A 66 0.11 -22.07 11.08
C THR A 66 0.62 -23.01 9.99
N GLY A 67 1.94 -23.21 9.92
CA GLY A 67 2.55 -24.12 8.94
C GLY A 67 2.36 -23.65 7.50
N THR A 68 2.27 -24.61 6.58
CA THR A 68 2.20 -24.36 5.13
C THR A 68 1.04 -23.44 4.70
N PRO A 69 -0.20 -23.58 5.21
CA PRO A 69 -1.28 -22.65 4.85
C PRO A 69 -0.98 -21.20 5.21
N ALA A 70 -0.36 -20.96 6.39
CA ALA A 70 0.07 -19.63 6.82
C ALA A 70 1.13 -19.06 5.89
N ALA A 71 2.17 -19.85 5.57
CA ALA A 71 3.23 -19.46 4.67
C ALA A 71 2.69 -19.07 3.27
N LEU A 72 1.76 -19.85 2.72
CA LEU A 72 1.15 -19.55 1.42
C LEU A 72 0.37 -18.24 1.42
N ILE A 73 -0.39 -17.98 2.48
CA ILE A 73 -1.14 -16.72 2.61
C ILE A 73 -0.20 -15.55 2.81
N GLY A 74 0.83 -15.69 3.64
CA GLY A 74 1.86 -14.66 3.83
C GLY A 74 2.59 -14.32 2.53
N LEU A 75 2.93 -15.34 1.73
CA LEU A 75 3.55 -15.17 0.41
C LEU A 75 2.61 -14.42 -0.55
N LEU A 76 1.34 -14.81 -0.59
CA LEU A 76 0.34 -14.17 -1.44
C LEU A 76 0.14 -12.71 -1.03
N GLU A 77 -0.02 -12.44 0.27
CA GLU A 77 -0.25 -11.09 0.78
C GLU A 77 0.96 -10.18 0.51
N SER A 78 2.16 -10.68 0.79
CA SER A 78 3.41 -9.97 0.53
C SER A 78 3.63 -9.73 -0.97
N GLY A 79 3.32 -10.72 -1.81
CA GLY A 79 3.37 -10.60 -3.27
C GLY A 79 2.42 -9.53 -3.82
N VAL A 80 1.18 -9.46 -3.29
CA VAL A 80 0.21 -8.40 -3.65
C VAL A 80 0.74 -7.03 -3.23
N VAL A 81 1.35 -6.90 -2.05
CA VAL A 81 1.94 -5.62 -1.59
C VAL A 81 3.07 -5.16 -2.52
N VAL A 82 3.99 -6.05 -2.91
CA VAL A 82 5.07 -5.74 -3.86
C VAL A 82 4.48 -5.34 -5.22
N TYR A 83 3.51 -6.10 -5.72
CA TYR A 83 2.80 -5.79 -6.97
C TYR A 83 2.16 -4.40 -6.92
N CYS A 84 1.48 -4.05 -5.82
CA CYS A 84 0.88 -2.73 -5.63
C CYS A 84 1.94 -1.61 -5.59
N GLY A 85 3.09 -1.83 -4.95
CA GLY A 85 4.21 -0.91 -4.97
C GLY A 85 4.73 -0.63 -6.39
N ILE A 86 5.00 -1.67 -7.17
CA ILE A 86 5.42 -1.53 -8.58
C ILE A 86 4.31 -0.87 -9.42
N GLY A 87 3.05 -1.22 -9.17
CA GLY A 87 1.90 -0.63 -9.84
C GLY A 87 1.73 0.86 -9.55
N PHE A 88 1.94 1.31 -8.32
CA PHE A 88 2.02 2.73 -7.98
C PHE A 88 3.20 3.41 -8.70
N LEU A 89 4.34 2.72 -8.82
CA LEU A 89 5.46 3.17 -9.65
C LEU A 89 5.15 3.18 -11.17
N ARG A 90 4.02 2.63 -11.60
CA ARG A 90 3.51 2.72 -12.99
C ARG A 90 2.22 3.53 -13.11
N MET A 91 1.70 4.08 -12.02
CA MET A 91 0.38 4.74 -11.97
C MET A 91 -0.75 3.84 -12.53
N SER A 92 -0.70 2.53 -12.27
CA SER A 92 -1.71 1.62 -12.80
C SER A 92 -3.00 1.67 -11.98
N ASP A 93 -4.14 1.76 -12.67
CA ASP A 93 -5.45 1.79 -12.01
C ASP A 93 -5.78 0.47 -11.31
N LEU A 94 -5.30 -0.64 -11.87
CA LEU A 94 -5.51 -1.96 -11.30
C LEU A 94 -4.80 -2.11 -9.94
N ALA A 95 -3.56 -1.62 -9.80
CA ALA A 95 -2.85 -1.67 -8.52
C ALA A 95 -3.52 -0.79 -7.46
N ARG A 96 -4.08 0.34 -7.86
CA ARG A 96 -4.86 1.20 -6.96
C ARG A 96 -6.10 0.46 -6.43
N LYS A 97 -6.86 -0.18 -7.32
CA LYS A 97 -8.04 -0.99 -6.93
C LYS A 97 -7.65 -2.18 -6.06
N ALA A 98 -6.58 -2.90 -6.42
CA ALA A 98 -6.05 -4.01 -5.64
C ALA A 98 -5.63 -3.58 -4.23
N MET A 99 -4.94 -2.44 -4.11
CA MET A 99 -4.57 -1.89 -2.80
C MET A 99 -5.79 -1.56 -1.95
N ILE A 100 -6.81 -0.90 -2.53
CA ILE A 100 -8.06 -0.63 -1.80
C ILE A 100 -8.70 -1.94 -1.30
N GLY A 101 -8.76 -2.96 -2.15
CA GLY A 101 -9.26 -4.29 -1.77
C GLY A 101 -8.47 -4.92 -0.62
N LEU A 102 -7.13 -4.88 -0.69
CA LEU A 102 -6.25 -5.38 0.36
C LEU A 102 -6.48 -4.65 1.70
N MET A 103 -6.70 -3.34 1.65
CA MET A 103 -6.94 -2.54 2.86
C MET A 103 -8.28 -2.87 3.50
N ILE A 104 -9.34 -3.00 2.69
CA ILE A 104 -10.65 -3.44 3.19
C ILE A 104 -10.53 -4.82 3.84
N TYR A 105 -9.85 -5.75 3.17
CA TYR A 105 -9.59 -7.09 3.71
C TYR A 105 -8.86 -7.03 5.06
N ARG A 106 -7.79 -6.24 5.18
CA ARG A 106 -7.03 -6.09 6.43
C ARG A 106 -7.86 -5.49 7.56
N ILE A 107 -8.70 -4.51 7.26
CA ILE A 107 -9.62 -3.92 8.25
C ILE A 107 -10.61 -4.98 8.74
N ILE A 108 -11.26 -5.71 7.82
CA ILE A 108 -12.20 -6.78 8.18
C ILE A 108 -11.50 -7.86 9.02
N ASN A 109 -10.33 -8.33 8.57
CA ASN A 109 -9.56 -9.34 9.29
C ASN A 109 -9.19 -8.88 10.71
N GLY A 110 -8.74 -7.63 10.84
CA GLY A 110 -8.43 -7.03 12.14
C GLY A 110 -9.66 -6.93 13.06
N LEU A 111 -10.81 -6.50 12.54
CA LEU A 111 -12.05 -6.43 13.31
C LEU A 111 -12.53 -7.81 13.79
N LEU A 112 -12.35 -8.86 12.99
CA LEU A 112 -12.71 -10.22 13.36
C LEU A 112 -11.79 -10.82 14.44
N ILE A 113 -10.58 -10.28 14.62
CA ILE A 113 -9.63 -10.74 15.65
C ILE A 113 -9.97 -10.16 17.03
N ILE A 114 -10.50 -8.93 17.11
CA ILE A 114 -10.82 -8.23 18.36
C ILE A 114 -11.61 -9.10 19.36
N PRO A 115 -12.74 -9.74 19.00
CA PRO A 115 -13.52 -10.52 19.96
C PRO A 115 -12.81 -11.78 20.47
N ARG A 116 -11.75 -12.23 19.79
CA ARG A 116 -10.97 -13.42 20.16
C ARG A 116 -9.70 -13.11 20.93
N LEU A 117 -9.45 -11.83 21.24
CA LEU A 117 -8.17 -11.40 21.81
C LEU A 117 -7.81 -12.15 23.11
N ASP A 118 -8.79 -12.56 23.90
CA ASP A 118 -8.59 -13.36 25.11
C ASP A 118 -8.15 -14.80 24.82
N GLU A 119 -8.69 -15.43 23.77
CA GLU A 119 -8.23 -16.76 23.31
C GLU A 119 -6.76 -16.70 22.85
N TYR A 120 -6.38 -15.62 22.14
CA TYR A 120 -4.99 -15.38 21.75
C TYR A 120 -4.05 -15.20 22.94
N ARG A 121 -4.51 -14.50 24.00
CA ARG A 121 -3.73 -14.34 25.24
C ARG A 121 -3.55 -15.67 25.96
N ALA A 122 -4.56 -16.55 25.94
CA ALA A 122 -4.49 -17.85 26.58
C ALA A 122 -3.54 -18.84 25.89
N LEU A 123 -3.37 -18.73 24.57
CA LEU A 123 -2.43 -19.55 23.79
C LEU A 123 -0.97 -19.10 23.93
N ALA A 124 -0.72 -17.92 24.49
CA ALA A 124 0.62 -17.42 24.73
C ALA A 124 1.23 -18.07 25.96
N ASP A 125 1.95 -19.16 25.76
CA ASP A 125 2.66 -19.83 26.84
C ASP A 125 3.82 -18.93 27.35
N PRO A 126 3.75 -18.40 28.59
CA PRO A 126 4.78 -17.54 29.13
C PRO A 126 6.12 -18.26 29.33
N SER A 127 6.14 -19.59 29.32
CA SER A 127 7.36 -20.38 29.51
C SER A 127 8.23 -20.48 28.26
N THR A 128 7.67 -20.24 27.07
CA THR A 128 8.39 -20.49 25.81
C THR A 128 9.44 -19.43 25.49
N ASN A 129 9.45 -18.29 26.19
CA ASN A 129 10.39 -17.16 25.99
C ASN A 129 10.51 -16.69 24.52
N ARG A 130 9.63 -17.16 23.63
CA ARG A 130 9.53 -16.68 22.26
C ARG A 130 8.90 -15.30 22.32
N ILE A 131 9.53 -14.35 21.63
CA ILE A 131 9.03 -12.98 21.43
C ILE A 131 7.80 -12.98 20.49
N ASP A 132 7.07 -14.09 20.42
CA ASP A 132 5.78 -14.24 19.74
C ASP A 132 4.67 -13.74 20.67
N SER A 133 4.90 -12.64 21.40
CA SER A 133 3.88 -12.12 22.29
C SER A 133 2.66 -11.76 21.43
N PRO A 134 1.45 -12.24 21.78
CA PRO A 134 0.21 -11.87 21.09
C PRO A 134 0.05 -10.36 20.99
N MET A 135 0.67 -9.64 21.94
CA MET A 135 0.75 -8.20 21.97
C MET A 135 1.51 -7.63 20.77
N ALA A 136 2.62 -8.23 20.33
CA ALA A 136 3.33 -7.81 19.11
C ALA A 136 2.47 -7.98 17.85
N ASN A 137 1.72 -9.09 17.76
CA ASN A 137 0.82 -9.33 16.62
C ASN A 137 -0.39 -8.36 16.66
N THR A 138 -0.94 -8.11 17.84
CA THR A 138 -2.03 -7.16 18.06
C THR A 138 -1.60 -5.73 17.72
N ILE A 139 -0.43 -5.30 18.20
CA ILE A 139 0.17 -4.01 17.85
C ILE A 139 0.40 -3.94 16.34
N GLY A 140 0.92 -5.00 15.72
CA GLY A 140 1.07 -5.10 14.28
C GLY A 140 -0.24 -4.90 13.51
N HIS A 141 -1.35 -5.49 13.98
CA HIS A 141 -2.67 -5.28 13.40
C HIS A 141 -3.17 -3.85 13.57
N PHE A 142 -3.06 -3.25 14.76
CA PHE A 142 -3.48 -1.85 15.00
C PHE A 142 -2.63 -0.86 14.19
N THR A 143 -1.32 -1.02 14.19
CA THR A 143 -0.41 -0.23 13.35
C THR A 143 -0.75 -0.41 11.87
N GLY A 144 -1.06 -1.63 11.44
CA GLY A 144 -1.52 -1.93 10.08
C GLY A 144 -2.83 -1.23 9.71
N ILE A 145 -3.82 -1.20 10.61
CA ILE A 145 -5.10 -0.49 10.41
C ILE A 145 -4.87 1.02 10.33
N ILE A 146 -4.07 1.60 11.24
CA ILE A 146 -3.79 3.04 11.28
C ILE A 146 -3.06 3.48 10.01
N ILE A 147 -1.98 2.77 9.65
CA ILE A 147 -1.23 3.05 8.42
C ILE A 147 -2.15 2.92 7.21
N SER A 148 -3.03 1.92 7.20
CA SER A 148 -4.01 1.75 6.14
C SER A 148 -5.00 2.93 6.07
N GLY A 149 -5.57 3.35 7.19
CA GLY A 149 -6.45 4.52 7.23
C GLY A 149 -5.77 5.79 6.69
N LEU A 150 -4.53 6.04 7.11
CA LEU A 150 -3.72 7.17 6.64
C LEU A 150 -3.44 7.10 5.13
N MET A 151 -3.13 5.92 4.61
CA MET A 151 -2.93 5.70 3.19
C MET A 151 -4.21 5.95 2.37
N ILE A 152 -5.39 5.50 2.84
CA ILE A 152 -6.66 5.78 2.16
C ILE A 152 -6.94 7.28 2.14
N ALA A 153 -6.79 7.96 3.28
CA ALA A 153 -6.99 9.40 3.38
C ALA A 153 -6.04 10.16 2.44
N PHE A 154 -4.77 9.75 2.37
CA PHE A 154 -3.79 10.32 1.45
C PHE A 154 -4.16 10.10 -0.02
N LEU A 155 -4.57 8.88 -0.40
CA LEU A 155 -5.01 8.58 -1.76
C LEU A 155 -6.28 9.38 -2.14
N HIS A 156 -7.19 9.61 -1.20
CA HIS A 156 -8.38 10.44 -1.41
C HIS A 156 -8.00 11.91 -1.63
N SER A 157 -7.11 12.45 -0.79
CA SER A 157 -6.59 13.83 -0.92
C SER A 157 -5.89 14.05 -2.26
N ILE A 158 -5.12 13.06 -2.73
CA ILE A 158 -4.52 13.09 -4.07
C ILE A 158 -5.62 13.09 -5.14
N ARG A 159 -6.60 12.19 -5.05
CA ARG A 159 -7.67 12.09 -6.04
C ARG A 159 -8.38 13.42 -6.22
N GLU A 160 -8.77 14.10 -5.14
CA GLU A 160 -9.43 15.41 -5.21
C GLU A 160 -8.56 16.44 -5.92
N LYS A 161 -7.27 16.53 -5.58
CA LYS A 161 -6.34 17.46 -6.24
C LYS A 161 -6.14 17.21 -7.73
N PHE A 162 -6.42 16.00 -8.22
CA PHE A 162 -6.26 15.64 -9.63
C PHE A 162 -7.59 15.43 -10.38
N ALA A 163 -8.73 15.40 -9.69
CA ALA A 163 -10.05 15.25 -10.30
C ALA A 163 -10.50 16.51 -11.06
N ASP A 164 -9.96 17.68 -10.69
CA ASP A 164 -10.27 18.96 -11.32
C ASP A 164 -9.56 19.21 -12.65
N LYS A 165 -8.80 18.26 -13.20
CA LYS A 165 -8.29 18.44 -14.56
C LYS A 165 -9.45 18.35 -15.56
N PRO A 166 -9.72 19.41 -16.34
CA PRO A 166 -10.85 19.46 -17.26
C PRO A 166 -10.76 18.29 -18.24
N LYS A 167 -11.90 17.64 -18.51
CA LYS A 167 -11.99 16.61 -19.56
C LYS A 167 -11.44 17.20 -20.87
N PRO A 168 -10.64 16.43 -21.64
CA PRO A 168 -10.24 16.88 -22.95
C PRO A 168 -11.51 17.20 -23.74
N ILE A 169 -11.57 18.42 -24.28
CA ILE A 169 -12.65 18.85 -25.16
C ILE A 169 -12.58 17.92 -26.37
N SER A 170 -13.55 17.02 -26.49
CA SER A 170 -13.72 16.21 -27.70
C SER A 170 -14.15 17.17 -28.81
N GLU A 171 -13.27 17.36 -29.79
CA GLU A 171 -13.61 17.95 -31.10
C GLU A 171 -14.50 17.01 -31.92
#